data_AF-A0A944AHH6-F1
#
_entry.id   AF-A0A944AHH6-F1
#
_cell.length_a   1.000
_cell.length_b   1.000
_cell.length_c   1.000
_cell.angle_alpha   90.00
_cell.angle_beta   90.00
_cell.angle_gamma   90.00
#
_symmetry.space_group_name_H-M   'P 1'
#
loop_
_entity.id
_entity.type
_entity.pdbx_description
1 polymer ?
#
loop_
_entity_poly.entity_id
_entity_poly.type
_entity_poly.pdbx_seq_one_letter_code
_entity_poly.pdbx_strand_id
1 'polypeptide(L)'
;MKKKMLYTPCMLFLLIIQLCTAVWFCAQKQGYHYDEYYSYYSSNVTYALVPTDMEWKDTKEIQSEFMVLEDEGLDYGMVKLMQSLDVHPPLYYYLLHTVCGLTKGVFSKWQGLSVNLLFFVLSWLVLLQITKEITHNDKWKTMAVCALFGFSPAVFSGITFIRMYMLLTFECLLLLYV
;
A
#
# COMPACT_ATOMS: atom_id res chain seq x y z
N MET A 1 26.34 -24.18 15.01
CA MET A 1 26.48 -22.84 14.37
C MET A 1 26.15 -22.82 12.86
N LYS A 2 26.71 -23.72 12.02
CA LYS A 2 26.49 -23.72 10.54
C LYS A 2 25.02 -23.68 10.06
N LYS A 3 24.09 -24.41 10.70
CA LYS A 3 22.64 -24.38 10.34
C LYS A 3 21.91 -23.07 10.70
N LYS A 4 22.42 -22.25 11.63
CA LYS A 4 21.85 -20.91 11.93
C LYS A 4 22.34 -19.88 10.89
N MET A 5 23.57 -20.02 10.40
CA MET A 5 24.15 -19.10 9.41
C MET A 5 23.47 -19.14 8.04
N LEU A 6 22.89 -20.27 7.63
CA LEU A 6 22.24 -20.39 6.32
C LEU A 6 20.76 -19.94 6.32
N TYR A 7 20.08 -20.02 7.46
CA TYR A 7 18.63 -19.74 7.53
C TYR A 7 18.28 -18.27 7.27
N THR A 8 18.99 -17.32 7.88
CA THR A 8 18.73 -15.89 7.70
C THR A 8 18.94 -15.44 6.24
N PRO A 9 20.06 -15.82 5.56
CA PRO A 9 20.20 -15.58 4.13
C PRO A 9 19.08 -16.20 3.28
N CYS A 10 18.62 -17.42 3.60
CA CYS A 10 17.51 -18.05 2.87
C CYS A 10 16.20 -17.27 3.01
N MET A 11 15.87 -16.80 4.23
CA MET A 11 14.67 -15.98 4.46
C MET A 11 14.76 -14.63 3.74
N LEU A 12 15.94 -14.00 3.74
CA LEU A 12 16.17 -12.77 2.99
C LEU A 12 16.03 -12.99 1.49
N PHE A 13 16.62 -14.06 0.96
CA PHE A 13 16.50 -14.44 -0.44
C PHE A 13 15.05 -14.70 -0.84
N LEU A 14 14.28 -15.38 0.01
CA LEU A 14 12.85 -15.61 -0.20
C LEU A 14 12.09 -14.29 -0.32
N LEU A 15 12.29 -13.36 0.62
CA LEU A 15 11.65 -12.04 0.58
C LEU A 15 12.05 -11.24 -0.68
N ILE A 16 13.33 -11.28 -1.07
CA ILE A 16 13.81 -10.61 -2.29
C ILE A 16 13.10 -11.16 -3.52
N ILE A 17 12.99 -12.48 -3.67
CA ILE A 17 12.26 -13.08 -4.80
C ILE A 17 10.80 -12.61 -4.81
N GLN A 18 10.13 -12.67 -3.65
CA GLN A 18 8.73 -12.24 -3.54
C GLN A 18 8.55 -10.76 -3.89
N LEU A 19 9.48 -9.90 -3.48
CA LEU A 19 9.49 -8.49 -3.86
C LEU A 19 9.72 -8.30 -5.35
N CYS A 20 10.68 -9.01 -5.95
CA CYS A 20 10.90 -8.96 -7.40
C CYS A 20 9.63 -9.39 -8.17
N THR A 21 8.96 -10.46 -7.72
CA THR A 21 7.69 -10.90 -8.30
C THR A 21 6.59 -9.85 -8.12
N ALA A 22 6.44 -9.27 -6.92
CA ALA A 22 5.47 -8.22 -6.66
C ALA A 22 5.70 -6.98 -7.53
N VAL A 23 6.95 -6.51 -7.65
CA VAL A 23 7.33 -5.39 -8.50
C VAL A 23 7.09 -5.70 -9.98
N TRP A 24 7.33 -6.94 -10.41
CA TRP A 24 7.00 -7.36 -11.77
C TRP A 24 5.50 -7.22 -12.05
N PHE A 25 4.62 -7.70 -11.16
CA PHE A 25 3.17 -7.49 -11.29
C PHE A 25 2.77 -6.01 -11.25
N CYS A 26 3.39 -5.20 -10.37
CA CYS A 26 3.19 -3.76 -10.31
C CYS A 26 3.55 -3.07 -11.63
N ALA A 27 4.64 -3.48 -12.28
CA ALA A 27 5.06 -2.98 -13.57
C ALA A 27 4.04 -3.33 -14.67
N GLN A 28 3.50 -4.56 -14.66
CA GLN A 28 2.50 -5.01 -15.63
C GLN A 28 1.13 -4.32 -15.48
N LYS A 29 0.80 -3.79 -14.29
CA LYS A 29 -0.49 -3.11 -14.05
C LYS A 29 -0.74 -2.00 -15.08
N GLN A 30 -1.86 -2.10 -15.79
CA GLN A 30 -2.33 -1.10 -16.75
C GLN A 30 -3.59 -0.40 -16.21
N GLY A 31 -3.61 0.92 -16.29
CA GLY A 31 -4.73 1.75 -15.82
C GLY A 31 -4.97 1.66 -14.31
N TYR A 32 -6.14 2.15 -13.92
CA TYR A 32 -6.63 2.18 -12.55
C TYR A 32 -8.08 1.74 -12.51
N HIS A 33 -8.42 0.98 -11.48
CA HIS A 33 -9.79 0.75 -11.10
C HIS A 33 -10.40 2.04 -10.53
N TYR A 34 -11.72 2.17 -10.57
CA TYR A 34 -12.43 3.36 -10.06
C TYR A 34 -12.06 3.69 -8.60
N ASP A 35 -12.06 2.69 -7.72
CA ASP A 35 -11.68 2.89 -6.31
C ASP A 35 -10.23 3.36 -6.11
N GLU A 36 -9.34 3.10 -7.07
CA GLU A 36 -7.96 3.59 -7.00
C GLU A 36 -7.93 5.08 -7.32
N TYR A 37 -8.67 5.54 -8.34
CA TYR A 37 -8.86 6.98 -8.57
C TYR A 37 -9.44 7.65 -7.33
N TYR A 38 -10.41 7.01 -6.68
CA TYR A 38 -10.98 7.53 -5.44
C TYR A 38 -9.95 7.61 -4.30
N SER A 39 -9.02 6.65 -4.19
CA SER A 39 -7.91 6.73 -3.24
C SER A 39 -7.06 7.99 -3.44
N TYR A 40 -6.73 8.34 -4.69
CA TYR A 40 -5.98 9.55 -4.98
C TYR A 40 -6.81 10.81 -4.76
N TYR A 41 -8.05 10.82 -5.24
CA TYR A 41 -8.99 11.93 -5.08
C TYR A 41 -9.14 12.30 -3.61
N SER A 42 -9.57 11.34 -2.79
CA SER A 42 -9.82 11.56 -1.36
C SER A 42 -8.54 11.79 -0.54
N SER A 43 -7.36 11.57 -1.12
CA SER A 43 -6.08 11.91 -0.51
C SER A 43 -5.56 13.29 -0.93
N ASN A 44 -5.89 13.78 -2.12
CA ASN A 44 -5.18 14.92 -2.73
C ASN A 44 -6.08 16.07 -3.19
N VAL A 45 -7.39 15.87 -3.29
CA VAL A 45 -8.30 16.92 -3.75
C VAL A 45 -8.29 18.12 -2.80
N THR A 46 -8.41 19.31 -3.36
CA THR A 46 -8.21 20.60 -2.69
C THR A 46 -9.52 21.23 -2.22
N TYR A 47 -10.65 20.73 -2.72
CA TYR A 47 -12.00 21.09 -2.32
C TYR A 47 -12.81 19.82 -2.06
N ALA A 48 -13.72 19.87 -1.07
CA ALA A 48 -14.65 18.80 -0.72
C ALA A 48 -15.49 18.29 -1.90
N LEU A 49 -16.34 17.29 -1.66
CA LEU A 49 -17.39 16.84 -2.60
C LEU A 49 -18.40 17.97 -2.86
N VAL A 50 -17.99 18.99 -3.61
CA VAL A 50 -18.83 20.08 -4.08
C VAL A 50 -19.21 19.73 -5.51
N PRO A 51 -20.47 19.41 -5.79
CA PRO A 51 -20.93 19.21 -7.15
C PRO A 51 -20.63 20.48 -7.95
N THR A 52 -19.79 20.37 -8.98
CA THR A 52 -19.62 21.45 -9.94
C THR A 52 -20.88 21.55 -10.81
N ASP A 53 -21.23 22.77 -11.21
CA ASP A 53 -22.48 23.12 -11.91
C ASP A 53 -22.57 22.56 -13.34
N MET A 54 -22.53 21.23 -13.54
CA MET A 54 -22.60 20.55 -14.85
C MET A 54 -21.68 21.16 -15.94
N GLU A 55 -20.62 21.87 -15.52
CA GLU A 55 -19.69 22.53 -16.42
C GLU A 55 -18.70 21.52 -17.00
N TRP A 56 -18.27 21.79 -18.23
CA TRP A 56 -17.26 20.98 -18.88
C TRP A 56 -15.90 21.25 -18.26
N LYS A 57 -15.27 20.21 -17.69
CA LYS A 57 -13.94 20.29 -17.10
C LYS A 57 -12.87 19.90 -18.10
N ASP A 58 -11.81 20.70 -18.15
CA ASP A 58 -10.63 20.41 -18.94
C ASP A 58 -9.86 19.21 -18.38
N THR A 59 -9.11 18.51 -19.24
CA THR A 59 -8.30 17.35 -18.81
C THR A 59 -7.33 17.70 -17.68
N LYS A 60 -6.74 18.90 -17.71
CA LYS A 60 -5.80 19.36 -16.67
C LYS A 60 -6.48 19.55 -15.31
N GLU A 61 -7.71 20.06 -15.33
CA GLU A 61 -8.51 20.27 -14.13
C GLU A 61 -8.87 18.93 -13.49
N ILE A 62 -9.33 17.97 -14.30
CA ILE A 62 -9.61 16.61 -13.81
C ILE A 62 -8.34 15.97 -13.25
N GLN A 63 -7.19 16.13 -13.90
CA GLN A 63 -5.93 15.57 -13.42
C GLN A 63 -5.48 16.19 -12.08
N SER A 64 -5.73 17.48 -11.86
CA SER A 64 -5.39 18.15 -10.59
C SER A 64 -6.10 17.54 -9.38
N GLU A 65 -7.26 16.91 -9.57
CA GLU A 65 -8.00 16.30 -8.46
C GLU A 65 -7.31 15.05 -7.89
N PHE A 66 -6.33 14.46 -8.59
CA PHE A 66 -5.69 13.20 -8.19
C PHE A 66 -4.24 13.37 -7.68
N MET A 67 -3.71 14.59 -7.63
CA MET A 67 -2.30 14.84 -7.28
C MET A 67 -2.17 16.06 -6.37
N VAL A 68 -1.10 16.11 -5.58
CA VAL A 68 -0.75 17.32 -4.82
C VAL A 68 -0.13 18.33 -5.78
N LEU A 69 -0.64 19.56 -5.80
CA LEU A 69 -0.15 20.61 -6.69
C LEU A 69 1.19 21.17 -6.22
N GLU A 70 1.98 21.72 -7.16
CA GLU A 70 3.34 22.22 -6.89
C GLU A 70 3.38 23.30 -5.80
N ASP A 71 2.39 24.19 -5.85
CA ASP A 71 2.18 25.32 -4.95
C ASP A 71 1.48 24.93 -3.64
N GLU A 72 0.99 23.70 -3.51
CA GLU A 72 0.25 23.24 -2.34
C GLU A 72 1.10 22.48 -1.32
N GLY A 73 0.75 22.62 -0.05
CA GLY A 73 1.37 21.88 1.05
C GLY A 73 0.71 20.53 1.30
N LEU A 74 1.20 19.82 2.32
CA LEU A 74 0.53 18.63 2.85
C LEU A 74 -0.67 19.07 3.69
N ASP A 75 -1.89 18.92 3.17
CA ASP A 75 -3.13 19.23 3.88
C ASP A 75 -3.80 17.95 4.44
N TYR A 76 -3.29 17.52 5.59
CA TYR A 76 -3.91 16.43 6.33
C TYR A 76 -5.31 16.78 6.90
N GLY A 77 -5.63 18.08 7.02
CA GLY A 77 -6.96 18.51 7.43
C GLY A 77 -8.00 18.16 6.37
N MET A 78 -7.67 18.40 5.10
CA MET A 78 -8.50 18.03 3.97
C MET A 78 -8.66 16.51 3.85
N VAL A 79 -7.57 15.75 3.97
CA VAL A 79 -7.63 14.28 3.96
C VAL A 79 -8.56 13.78 5.07
N LYS A 80 -8.46 14.33 6.28
CA LYS A 80 -9.37 13.99 7.39
C LYS A 80 -10.82 14.29 7.06
N LEU A 81 -11.10 15.46 6.46
CA LEU A 81 -12.45 15.86 6.07
C LEU A 81 -13.02 14.88 5.04
N MET A 82 -12.27 14.55 3.99
CA MET A 82 -12.70 13.58 2.97
C MET A 82 -13.04 12.23 3.58
N GLN A 83 -12.16 11.72 4.43
CA GLN A 83 -12.37 10.43 5.06
C GLN A 83 -13.50 10.45 6.08
N SER A 84 -13.86 11.61 6.65
CA SER A 84 -15.05 11.74 7.50
C SER A 84 -16.37 11.74 6.70
N LEU A 85 -16.31 12.05 5.41
CA LEU A 85 -17.42 11.95 4.46
C LEU A 85 -17.50 10.56 3.80
N ASP A 86 -16.52 9.71 4.07
CA ASP A 86 -16.40 8.35 3.58
C ASP A 86 -16.44 7.36 4.76
N VAL A 87 -16.42 6.06 4.47
CA VAL A 87 -16.52 4.99 5.48
C VAL A 87 -15.17 4.44 5.94
N HIS A 88 -14.07 4.98 5.42
CA HIS A 88 -12.73 4.41 5.61
C HIS A 88 -11.91 5.14 6.69
N PRO A 89 -11.09 4.42 7.48
CA PRO A 89 -10.11 5.06 8.37
C PRO A 89 -9.06 5.86 7.59
N PRO A 90 -8.58 7.01 8.12
CA PRO A 90 -7.80 7.96 7.33
C PRO A 90 -6.31 7.60 7.16
N LEU A 91 -5.79 6.60 7.90
CA LEU A 91 -4.34 6.34 7.98
C LEU A 91 -3.71 6.03 6.61
N TYR A 92 -4.35 5.18 5.80
CA TYR A 92 -3.84 4.87 4.46
C TYR A 92 -3.75 6.13 3.58
N TYR A 93 -4.77 6.98 3.64
CA TYR A 93 -4.89 8.18 2.82
C TYR A 93 -3.88 9.25 3.26
N TYR A 94 -3.58 9.37 4.55
CA TYR A 94 -2.49 10.22 5.01
C TYR A 94 -1.13 9.79 4.45
N LEU A 95 -0.86 8.47 4.44
CA LEU A 95 0.38 7.95 3.89
C LEU A 95 0.46 8.16 2.38
N LEU A 96 -0.64 7.92 1.67
CA LEU A 96 -0.71 8.17 0.23
C LEU A 96 -0.52 9.66 -0.09
N HIS A 97 -1.18 10.55 0.64
CA HIS A 97 -1.01 12.00 0.51
C HIS A 97 0.43 12.43 0.78
N THR A 98 1.08 11.83 1.77
CA THR A 98 2.51 12.08 2.06
C THR A 98 3.38 11.72 0.85
N VAL A 99 3.19 10.53 0.26
CA VAL A 99 3.95 10.11 -0.92
C VAL A 99 3.66 11.00 -2.14
N CYS A 100 2.40 11.41 -2.32
CA CYS A 100 2.02 12.32 -3.39
C CYS A 100 2.64 13.71 -3.19
N GLY A 101 2.69 14.23 -1.97
CA GLY A 101 3.33 15.52 -1.67
C GLY A 101 4.86 15.50 -1.76
N LEU A 102 5.50 14.32 -1.69
CA LEU A 102 6.92 14.16 -2.05
C LEU A 102 7.16 14.19 -3.56
N THR A 103 6.12 14.00 -4.37
CA THR A 103 6.15 13.92 -5.82
C THR A 103 5.06 14.82 -6.42
N LYS A 104 5.10 16.10 -6.03
CA LYS A 104 4.12 17.11 -6.46
C LYS A 104 4.02 17.22 -7.97
N GLY A 105 2.85 17.60 -8.46
CA GLY A 105 2.56 17.75 -9.89
C GLY A 105 2.55 16.42 -10.66
N VAL A 106 2.66 15.28 -9.97
CA VAL A 106 2.71 13.96 -10.59
C VAL A 106 1.55 13.11 -10.10
N PHE A 107 0.80 12.56 -11.05
CA PHE A 107 -0.12 11.45 -10.82
C PHE A 107 0.51 10.15 -11.36
N SER A 108 0.84 9.22 -10.46
CA SER A 108 1.56 8.00 -10.82
C SER A 108 1.17 6.81 -9.96
N LYS A 109 0.98 5.64 -10.60
CA LYS A 109 0.63 4.38 -9.91
C LYS A 109 1.68 4.01 -8.87
N TRP A 110 2.93 4.40 -9.10
CA TRP A 110 4.03 4.08 -8.20
C TRP A 110 3.91 4.78 -6.84
N GLN A 111 3.19 5.90 -6.75
CA GLN A 111 2.90 6.54 -5.45
C GLN A 111 2.12 5.56 -4.57
N GLY A 112 0.97 5.07 -5.01
CA GLY A 112 0.16 4.10 -4.27
C GLY A 112 0.78 2.72 -4.15
N LEU A 113 1.39 2.20 -5.22
CA LEU A 113 2.04 0.89 -5.19
C LEU A 113 3.22 0.86 -4.21
N SER A 114 3.95 1.97 -4.03
CA SER A 114 5.03 2.04 -3.04
C SER A 114 4.52 1.91 -1.60
N VAL A 115 3.37 2.51 -1.28
CA VAL A 115 2.72 2.37 0.03
C VAL A 115 2.33 0.91 0.26
N ASN A 116 1.71 0.28 -0.74
CA ASN A 116 1.32 -1.13 -0.65
C ASN A 116 2.52 -2.08 -0.52
N LEU A 117 3.59 -1.84 -1.27
CA LEU A 117 4.83 -2.64 -1.19
C LEU A 117 5.50 -2.50 0.18
N LEU A 118 5.50 -1.31 0.77
CA LEU A 118 5.97 -1.09 2.14
C LEU A 118 5.16 -1.97 3.12
N PHE A 119 3.84 -1.92 3.05
CA PHE A 119 2.99 -2.72 3.93
C PHE A 119 3.05 -4.23 3.67
N PHE A 120 3.37 -4.65 2.44
CA PHE A 120 3.71 -6.05 2.17
C PHE A 120 4.95 -6.49 2.96
N VAL A 121 6.04 -5.71 2.93
CA VAL A 121 7.25 -6.04 3.69
C VAL A 121 6.97 -6.06 5.19
N LEU A 122 6.25 -5.06 5.72
CA LEU A 122 5.90 -5.01 7.13
C LEU A 122 5.02 -6.19 7.55
N SER A 123 3.99 -6.52 6.76
CA SER A 123 3.14 -7.70 6.97
C SER A 123 3.96 -8.98 7.01
N TRP A 124 4.89 -9.14 6.07
CA TRP A 124 5.76 -10.30 5.98
C TRP A 124 6.66 -10.44 7.22
N LEU A 125 7.21 -9.31 7.72
CA LEU A 125 8.05 -9.29 8.92
C LEU A 125 7.26 -9.65 10.18
N VAL A 126 6.03 -9.15 10.34
CA VAL A 126 5.17 -9.50 11.48
C VAL A 126 4.77 -10.97 11.41
N LEU A 127 4.35 -11.45 10.23
CA LEU A 127 4.00 -12.85 10.01
C LEU A 127 5.18 -13.79 10.34
N LEU A 128 6.40 -13.38 10.00
CA LEU A 128 7.62 -14.11 10.35
C LEU A 128 7.75 -14.28 11.87
N GLN A 129 7.47 -13.24 12.66
CA GLN A 129 7.54 -13.35 14.12
C GLN A 129 6.44 -14.23 14.68
N ILE A 130 5.19 -14.01 14.26
CA ILE A 130 4.04 -14.84 14.68
C ILE A 130 4.31 -16.31 14.41
N THR A 131 4.78 -16.63 13.20
CA THR A 131 5.01 -18.02 12.81
C THR A 131 6.15 -18.67 13.60
N LYS A 132 7.20 -17.92 13.96
CA LYS A 132 8.26 -18.44 14.83
C LYS A 132 7.74 -18.79 16.21
N GLU A 133 6.85 -17.97 16.78
CA GLU A 133 6.23 -18.27 18.08
C GLU A 133 5.36 -19.52 18.00
N ILE A 134 4.45 -19.61 17.02
CA ILE A 134 3.51 -20.74 16.86
C ILE A 134 4.25 -22.06 16.57
N THR A 135 5.30 -22.02 15.76
CA THR A 135 6.01 -23.24 15.33
C THR A 135 7.15 -23.63 16.27
N HIS A 136 7.30 -22.96 17.42
CA HIS A 136 8.45 -23.10 18.32
C HIS A 136 9.79 -22.98 17.58
N ASN A 137 9.88 -22.01 16.67
CA ASN A 137 11.04 -21.69 15.86
C ASN A 137 11.48 -22.83 14.91
N ASP A 138 10.53 -23.66 14.46
CA ASP A 138 10.75 -24.62 13.39
C ASP A 138 10.95 -23.85 12.07
N LYS A 139 12.20 -23.84 11.63
CA LYS A 139 12.66 -23.10 10.45
C LYS A 139 11.94 -23.49 9.17
N TRP A 140 11.66 -24.78 8.99
CA TRP A 140 11.05 -25.26 7.76
C TRP A 140 9.59 -24.83 7.69
N LYS A 141 8.84 -25.03 8.79
CA LYS A 141 7.44 -24.58 8.88
C LYS A 141 7.33 -23.06 8.75
N THR A 142 8.22 -22.32 9.42
CA THR A 142 8.26 -20.86 9.33
C THR A 142 8.48 -20.38 7.89
N MET A 143 9.47 -20.97 7.21
CA MET A 143 9.77 -20.63 5.82
C MET A 143 8.61 -21.00 4.89
N ALA A 144 7.98 -22.16 5.08
CA ALA A 144 6.85 -22.60 4.28
C ALA A 144 5.66 -21.63 4.39
N VAL A 145 5.31 -21.18 5.60
CA VAL A 145 4.22 -20.20 5.80
C VAL A 145 4.55 -18.86 5.15
N CYS A 146 5.78 -18.35 5.32
CA CYS A 146 6.20 -17.09 4.69
C CYS A 146 6.23 -17.20 3.15
N ALA A 147 6.60 -18.37 2.62
CA ALA A 147 6.57 -18.65 1.19
C ALA A 147 5.13 -18.64 0.65
N LEU A 148 4.22 -19.35 1.32
CA LEU A 148 2.80 -19.42 0.94
C LEU A 148 2.13 -18.05 0.99
N PHE A 149 2.42 -17.24 2.02
CA PHE A 149 1.90 -15.89 2.12
C PHE A 149 2.42 -15.01 0.98
N GLY A 150 3.73 -14.90 0.80
CA GLY A 150 4.29 -13.95 -0.16
C GLY A 150 4.21 -14.36 -1.64
N PHE A 151 3.79 -15.60 -1.94
CA PHE A 151 3.40 -16.02 -3.30
C PHE A 151 1.88 -16.16 -3.49
N SER A 152 1.09 -15.78 -2.48
CA SER A 152 -0.37 -15.85 -2.58
C SER A 152 -0.91 -14.86 -3.61
N PRO A 153 -1.77 -15.31 -4.55
CA PRO A 153 -2.45 -14.40 -5.49
C PRO A 153 -3.27 -13.31 -4.78
N ALA A 154 -3.84 -13.61 -3.61
CA ALA A 154 -4.58 -12.63 -2.83
C ALA A 154 -3.66 -11.50 -2.33
N VAL A 155 -2.43 -11.83 -1.93
CA VAL A 155 -1.44 -10.83 -1.51
C VAL A 155 -0.98 -10.00 -2.70
N PHE A 156 -0.73 -10.60 -3.87
CA PHE A 156 -0.41 -9.82 -5.06
C PHE A 156 -1.56 -8.92 -5.51
N SER A 157 -2.81 -9.38 -5.40
CA SER A 157 -3.99 -8.55 -5.64
C SER A 157 -4.04 -7.37 -4.67
N GLY A 158 -3.80 -7.61 -3.37
CA GLY A 158 -3.70 -6.54 -2.38
C GLY A 158 -2.59 -5.53 -2.68
N ILE A 159 -1.43 -6.00 -3.13
CA ILE A 159 -0.29 -5.12 -3.48
C ILE A 159 -0.63 -4.24 -4.70
N THR A 160 -1.17 -4.85 -5.75
CA THR A 160 -1.42 -4.19 -7.05
C THR A 160 -2.68 -3.34 -7.09
N PHE A 161 -3.57 -3.51 -6.12
CA PHE A 161 -4.77 -2.70 -5.97
C PHE A 161 -4.51 -1.57 -4.98
N ILE A 162 -4.40 -0.34 -5.48
CA ILE A 162 -4.04 0.87 -4.71
C ILE A 162 -5.19 1.26 -3.77
N ARG A 163 -5.30 0.50 -2.69
CA ARG A 163 -6.30 0.58 -1.62
C ARG A 163 -5.65 0.18 -0.31
N MET A 164 -6.34 0.47 0.78
CA MET A 164 -5.92 0.22 2.15
C MET A 164 -5.73 -1.25 2.55
N TYR A 165 -5.93 -2.23 1.65
CA TYR A 165 -5.95 -3.65 2.02
C TYR A 165 -4.60 -4.20 2.48
N MET A 166 -3.48 -3.72 1.95
CA MET A 166 -2.17 -4.14 2.47
C MET A 166 -1.89 -3.55 3.85
N LEU A 167 -2.31 -2.31 4.11
CA LEU A 167 -2.29 -1.73 5.46
C LEU A 167 -3.18 -2.53 6.41
N LEU A 168 -4.42 -2.84 6.01
CA LEU A 168 -5.35 -3.64 6.81
C LEU A 168 -4.77 -5.03 7.13
N THR A 169 -4.10 -5.66 6.16
CA THR A 169 -3.42 -6.94 6.37
C THR A 169 -2.33 -6.82 7.43
N PHE A 170 -1.53 -5.76 7.37
CA PHE A 170 -0.52 -5.47 8.38
C PHE A 170 -1.12 -5.25 9.77
N GLU A 171 -2.18 -4.45 9.87
CA GLU A 171 -2.89 -4.16 11.13
C GLU A 171 -3.50 -5.42 11.75
N CYS A 172 -4.15 -6.26 10.95
CA CYS A 172 -4.69 -7.55 11.40
C CYS A 172 -3.59 -8.49 11.93
N LEU A 173 -2.44 -8.54 11.26
CA LEU A 173 -1.30 -9.32 11.73
C LEU A 173 -0.71 -8.72 13.01
N LEU A 174 -0.62 -7.40 13.11
CA LEU A 174 -0.13 -6.73 14.30
C LEU A 174 -1.04 -7.00 15.50
N LEU A 175 -2.36 -6.94 15.32
CA LEU A 175 -3.34 -7.30 16.34
C LEU A 175 -3.18 -8.74 16.82
N LEU A 176 -2.89 -9.68 15.91
CA LEU A 176 -2.65 -11.08 16.26
C LEU A 176 -1.32 -11.30 17.02
N TYR A 177 -0.35 -10.41 16.82
CA TYR A 177 0.96 -10.50 17.46
C TYR A 177 0.97 -9.98 18.91
N VAL A 178 0.10 -9.02 19.23
CA VAL A 178 -0.07 -8.42 20.57
C VAL A 178 -0.87 -9.35 21.47
#